data_AF-A0A0J8G346-F1
#
_entry.id   AF-A0A0J8G346-F1
#
_cell.length_a   1.000
_cell.length_b   1.000
_cell.length_c   1.000
_cell.angle_alpha   90.00
_cell.angle_beta   90.00
_cell.angle_gamma   90.00
#
_symmetry.space_group_name_H-M   'P 1'
#
loop_
_entity.id
_entity.type
_entity.pdbx_description
1 polymer ?
#
loop_
_entity_poly.entity_id
_entity_poly.type
_entity_poly.pdbx_seq_one_letter_code
_entity_poly.pdbx_strand_id
1 'polypeptide(L)'
;MSYVIADPKKCIGCKTCQIACVEAHSDNNIFLAEGDLGFNPRLKIIKTEKVTTPVQCRQCKIAQCVKACPNGSLAHDENGIVIVNEETCIGCKKCVVACPFGAMYMGTVYKDGEKVQQPVLQVKTEGKLEPKTKVVALKCDTCKGREGGPACIEACPTRALYIKE
;
A
#
# COMPACT_ATOMS: atom_id res chain seq x y z
N MET A 1 4.78 16.67 -10.23
CA MET A 1 4.03 15.94 -9.18
C MET A 1 4.72 14.61 -9.04
N SER A 2 5.49 14.43 -7.97
CA SER A 2 6.48 13.36 -7.90
C SER A 2 5.88 12.00 -7.55
N TYR A 3 6.36 10.94 -8.19
CA TYR A 3 5.98 9.57 -7.88
C TYR A 3 7.13 8.59 -8.13
N VAL A 4 7.08 7.45 -7.47
CA VAL A 4 8.06 6.38 -7.68
C VAL A 4 7.67 5.57 -8.92
N ILE A 5 8.65 5.31 -9.79
CA ILE A 5 8.49 4.42 -10.94
C ILE A 5 9.72 3.50 -11.06
N ALA A 6 9.52 2.31 -11.64
CA ALA A 6 10.60 1.38 -11.93
C ALA A 6 10.90 1.28 -13.43
N ASP A 7 12.18 1.16 -13.76
CA ASP A 7 12.67 0.66 -15.05
C ASP A 7 12.59 -0.89 -15.07
N PRO A 8 11.66 -1.49 -15.85
CA PRO A 8 11.52 -2.93 -15.91
C PRO A 8 12.76 -3.66 -16.44
N LYS A 9 13.61 -2.99 -17.24
CA LYS A 9 14.82 -3.62 -17.80
C LYS A 9 15.87 -3.90 -16.72
N LYS A 10 15.83 -3.17 -15.60
CA LYS A 10 16.74 -3.32 -14.47
C LYS A 10 16.14 -4.17 -13.34
N CYS A 11 14.85 -4.43 -13.37
CA CYS A 11 14.18 -5.12 -12.27
C CYS A 11 14.37 -6.64 -12.37
N ILE A 12 15.07 -7.21 -11.40
CA ILE A 12 15.29 -8.66 -11.29
C ILE A 12 14.22 -9.39 -10.45
N GLY A 13 13.21 -8.66 -9.94
CA GLY A 13 12.11 -9.28 -9.18
C GLY A 13 12.49 -9.80 -7.79
N CYS A 14 13.60 -9.34 -7.19
CA CYS A 14 14.10 -9.83 -5.89
C CYS A 14 13.20 -9.52 -4.68
N LYS A 15 12.15 -8.69 -4.85
CA LYS A 15 11.19 -8.27 -3.82
C LYS A 15 11.75 -7.48 -2.63
N THR A 16 13.04 -7.13 -2.61
CA THR A 16 13.65 -6.28 -1.57
C THR A 16 12.88 -4.96 -1.39
N CYS A 17 12.44 -4.35 -2.49
CA CYS A 17 11.61 -3.14 -2.46
C CYS A 17 10.26 -3.32 -1.73
N GLN A 18 9.67 -4.52 -1.72
CA GLN A 18 8.45 -4.80 -0.97
C GLN A 18 8.74 -4.95 0.52
N ILE A 19 9.83 -5.64 0.89
CA ILE A 19 10.25 -5.81 2.29
C ILE A 19 10.55 -4.44 2.91
N ALA A 20 11.38 -3.64 2.27
CA ALA A 20 11.71 -2.27 2.72
C ALA A 20 10.46 -1.39 2.82
N CYS A 21 9.46 -1.61 1.95
CA CYS A 21 8.21 -0.88 2.03
C CYS A 21 7.36 -1.30 3.24
N VAL A 22 7.33 -2.59 3.59
CA VAL A 22 6.60 -3.06 4.78
C VAL A 22 7.29 -2.55 6.05
N GLU A 23 8.61 -2.69 6.13
CA GLU A 23 9.39 -2.19 7.27
C GLU A 23 9.17 -0.69 7.50
N ALA A 24 9.27 0.12 6.43
CA ALA A 24 9.09 1.58 6.54
C ALA A 24 7.67 2.04 6.90
N HIS A 25 6.68 1.14 6.91
CA HIS A 25 5.28 1.45 7.24
C HIS A 25 4.72 0.53 8.33
N SER A 26 5.58 -0.12 9.09
CA SER A 26 5.20 -0.90 10.26
C SER A 26 5.46 -0.06 11.51
N ASP A 27 4.53 -0.11 12.46
CA ASP A 27 4.70 0.56 13.77
C ASP A 27 5.79 -0.11 14.60
N ASN A 28 6.10 -1.38 14.31
CA ASN A 28 7.09 -2.19 15.01
C ASN A 28 8.19 -2.67 14.07
N ASN A 29 9.37 -2.97 14.63
CA ASN A 29 10.43 -3.66 13.90
C ASN A 29 9.94 -5.07 13.50
N ILE A 30 9.70 -5.25 12.20
CA ILE A 30 9.14 -6.49 11.66
C ILE A 30 10.00 -7.74 11.86
N PHE A 31 11.28 -7.57 12.22
CA PHE A 31 12.21 -8.65 12.48
C PHE A 31 12.26 -9.06 13.96
N LEU A 32 11.75 -8.22 14.86
CA LEU A 32 11.78 -8.43 16.30
C LEU A 32 10.40 -8.60 16.92
N ALA A 33 9.36 -8.06 16.28
CA ALA A 33 8.03 -8.09 16.85
C ALA A 33 7.41 -9.50 16.79
N GLU A 34 6.75 -9.85 17.88
CA GLU A 34 5.99 -11.09 18.03
C GLU A 34 4.59 -10.93 17.42
N GLY A 35 4.02 -12.03 16.92
CA GLY A 35 2.69 -12.04 16.28
C GLY A 35 2.71 -11.87 14.75
N ASP A 36 1.52 -11.80 14.14
CA ASP A 36 1.35 -11.55 12.71
C ASP A 36 1.30 -10.04 12.49
N LEU A 37 2.36 -9.45 11.92
CA LEU A 37 2.41 -8.01 11.61
C LEU A 37 1.83 -7.67 10.24
N GLY A 38 1.50 -8.69 9.45
CA GLY A 38 1.01 -8.55 8.10
C GLY A 38 2.06 -8.10 7.09
N PHE A 39 2.14 -8.80 5.97
CA PHE A 39 2.96 -8.36 4.84
C PHE A 39 2.14 -7.50 3.88
N ASN A 40 2.08 -6.18 4.14
CA ASN A 40 1.23 -5.21 3.42
C ASN A 40 1.99 -4.16 2.57
N PRO A 41 2.88 -4.55 1.63
CA PRO A 41 3.73 -3.61 0.89
C PRO A 41 2.93 -2.68 -0.01
N ARG A 42 3.25 -1.38 0.01
CA ARG A 42 2.66 -0.29 -0.80
C ARG A 42 3.04 -0.27 -2.28
N LEU A 43 3.69 -1.34 -2.71
CA LEU A 43 3.99 -1.69 -4.09
C LEU A 43 4.00 -3.22 -4.26
N LYS A 44 3.70 -3.71 -5.47
CA LYS A 44 3.72 -5.16 -5.75
C LYS A 44 4.53 -5.49 -6.99
N ILE A 45 5.45 -6.44 -6.88
CA ILE A 45 6.15 -7.01 -8.03
C ILE A 45 5.14 -7.77 -8.88
N ILE A 46 4.98 -7.36 -10.13
CA ILE A 46 4.32 -8.15 -11.16
C ILE A 46 5.38 -8.85 -12.00
N LYS A 47 5.11 -10.09 -12.37
CA LYS A 47 5.95 -10.89 -13.25
C LYS A 47 5.08 -11.50 -14.33
N THR A 48 5.46 -11.24 -15.56
CA THR A 48 4.93 -11.84 -16.78
C THR A 48 6.09 -12.55 -17.49
N GLU A 49 5.82 -13.21 -18.60
CA GLU A 49 6.88 -13.84 -19.41
C GLU A 49 7.93 -12.82 -19.90
N LYS A 50 7.51 -11.57 -20.18
CA LYS A 50 8.38 -10.55 -20.81
C LYS A 50 8.82 -9.44 -19.87
N VAL A 51 8.10 -9.22 -18.78
CA VAL A 51 8.27 -8.05 -17.92
C VAL A 51 8.21 -8.48 -16.46
N THR A 52 9.23 -8.09 -15.70
CA THR A 52 9.23 -8.09 -14.24
C THR A 52 9.40 -6.65 -13.79
N THR A 53 8.46 -6.13 -13.00
CA THR A 53 8.56 -4.76 -12.48
C THR A 53 7.63 -4.58 -11.29
N PRO A 54 7.97 -3.76 -10.29
CA PRO A 54 7.01 -3.39 -9.27
C PRO A 54 6.02 -2.34 -9.80
N VAL A 55 4.75 -2.48 -9.42
CA VAL A 55 3.69 -1.49 -9.67
C VAL A 55 3.52 -0.62 -8.43
N GLN A 56 3.61 0.69 -8.60
CA GLN A 56 3.38 1.71 -7.56
C GLN A 56 2.27 2.68 -7.97
N CYS A 57 1.75 3.42 -6.98
CA CYS A 57 0.85 4.53 -7.23
C CYS A 57 1.55 5.65 -8.01
N ARG A 58 0.91 6.14 -9.08
CA ARG A 58 1.44 7.21 -9.93
C ARG A 58 1.08 8.62 -9.47
N GLN A 59 0.48 8.77 -8.28
CA GLN A 59 0.02 10.04 -7.72
C GLN A 59 -0.70 10.90 -8.77
N CYS A 60 -1.85 10.43 -9.26
CA CYS A 60 -2.50 11.04 -10.42
C CYS A 60 -3.04 12.44 -10.08
N LYS A 61 -2.83 13.43 -10.95
CA LYS A 61 -3.43 14.77 -10.79
C LYS A 61 -4.96 14.68 -10.77
N ILE A 62 -5.53 13.89 -11.68
CA ILE A 62 -6.94 13.53 -11.68
C ILE A 62 -7.06 12.10 -11.18
N ALA A 63 -7.18 11.93 -9.86
CA ALA A 63 -7.23 10.62 -9.23
C ALA A 63 -8.65 10.04 -9.25
N GLN A 64 -8.88 9.03 -10.08
CA GLN A 64 -10.17 8.31 -10.12
C GLN A 64 -10.45 7.58 -8.80
N CYS A 65 -9.42 7.12 -8.10
CA CYS A 65 -9.57 6.50 -6.79
C CYS A 65 -10.11 7.46 -5.72
N VAL A 66 -9.77 8.75 -5.81
CA VAL A 66 -10.32 9.81 -4.94
C VAL A 66 -11.82 10.00 -5.26
N LYS A 67 -12.16 10.21 -6.53
CA LYS A 67 -13.56 10.39 -6.97
C LYS A 67 -14.46 9.19 -6.64
N ALA A 68 -13.91 7.98 -6.69
CA ALA A 68 -14.66 6.75 -6.43
C ALA A 68 -14.87 6.45 -4.94
N CYS A 69 -14.23 7.17 -4.02
CA CYS A 69 -14.36 6.92 -2.59
C CYS A 69 -15.68 7.48 -2.04
N PRO A 70 -16.62 6.62 -1.59
CA PRO A 70 -17.92 7.11 -1.12
C PRO A 70 -17.86 7.75 0.26
N ASN A 71 -16.80 7.47 1.04
CA ASN A 71 -16.64 7.96 2.40
C ASN A 71 -15.63 9.11 2.52
N GLY A 72 -15.13 9.65 1.39
CA GLY A 72 -14.15 10.73 1.39
C GLY A 72 -12.78 10.37 2.00
N SER A 73 -12.47 9.09 2.18
CA SER A 73 -11.22 8.63 2.82
C SER A 73 -9.96 8.77 1.96
N LEU A 74 -10.08 9.25 0.72
CA LEU A 74 -8.95 9.54 -0.17
C LEU A 74 -9.00 11.00 -0.58
N ALA A 75 -7.85 11.69 -0.51
CA ALA A 75 -7.71 13.09 -0.91
C ALA A 75 -6.30 13.35 -1.44
N HIS A 76 -6.10 14.48 -2.11
CA HIS A 76 -4.76 15.01 -2.38
C HIS A 76 -4.30 15.84 -1.18
N ASP A 77 -3.02 15.71 -0.80
CA ASP A 77 -2.38 16.61 0.14
C ASP A 77 -1.86 17.88 -0.54
N GLU A 78 -1.24 18.76 0.25
CA GLU A 78 -0.63 20.02 -0.21
C GLU A 78 0.44 19.85 -1.31
N ASN A 79 1.08 18.68 -1.37
CA ASN A 79 2.12 18.35 -2.35
C ASN A 79 1.55 17.62 -3.58
N GLY A 80 0.23 17.43 -3.64
CA GLY A 80 -0.44 16.69 -4.70
C GLY A 80 -0.30 15.17 -4.59
N ILE A 81 0.18 14.65 -3.45
CA ILE A 81 0.22 13.21 -3.19
C ILE A 81 -1.19 12.76 -2.81
N VAL A 82 -1.69 11.70 -3.44
CA VAL A 82 -2.93 11.09 -2.99
C VAL A 82 -2.64 10.45 -1.64
N ILE A 83 -3.48 10.64 -0.63
CA ILE A 83 -3.37 10.01 0.70
C ILE A 83 -4.61 9.18 0.99
N VAL A 84 -4.48 8.21 1.89
CA VAL A 84 -5.61 7.44 2.41
C VAL A 84 -5.72 7.69 3.90
N ASN A 85 -6.89 8.12 4.35
CA ASN A 85 -7.23 8.14 5.77
C ASN A 85 -7.73 6.74 6.16
N GLU A 86 -6.90 5.98 6.88
CA GLU A 86 -7.18 4.59 7.29
C GLU A 86 -8.23 4.48 8.42
N GLU A 87 -8.47 5.56 9.16
CA GLU A 87 -9.49 5.61 10.21
C GLU A 87 -10.90 5.61 9.60
N THR A 88 -11.12 6.45 8.60
CA THR A 88 -12.39 6.57 7.89
C THR A 88 -12.56 5.54 6.77
N CYS A 89 -11.51 4.85 6.34
CA CYS A 89 -11.61 3.89 5.26
C CYS A 89 -12.47 2.67 5.66
N ILE A 90 -13.62 2.50 5.00
CA ILE A 90 -14.54 1.37 5.25
C ILE A 90 -14.21 0.10 4.46
N GLY A 91 -13.14 0.12 3.66
CA GLY A 91 -12.71 -1.06 2.90
C GLY A 91 -13.63 -1.49 1.75
N CYS A 92 -14.44 -0.58 1.18
CA CYS A 92 -15.40 -0.89 0.11
C CYS A 92 -14.78 -1.27 -1.25
N LYS A 93 -13.46 -1.15 -1.41
CA LYS A 93 -12.69 -1.52 -2.62
C LYS A 93 -13.00 -0.75 -3.91
N LYS A 94 -13.88 0.26 -3.91
CA LYS A 94 -14.17 1.08 -5.10
C LYS A 94 -12.91 1.73 -5.69
N CYS A 95 -12.01 2.22 -4.84
CA CYS A 95 -10.72 2.79 -5.25
C CYS A 95 -9.79 1.78 -5.94
N VAL A 96 -9.88 0.49 -5.59
CA VAL A 96 -9.11 -0.59 -6.22
C VAL A 96 -9.55 -0.78 -7.67
N VAL A 97 -10.87 -0.88 -7.88
CA VAL A 97 -11.46 -1.03 -9.23
C VAL A 97 -11.24 0.24 -10.07
N ALA A 98 -11.31 1.42 -9.45
CA ALA A 98 -11.16 2.69 -10.15
C ALA A 98 -9.71 3.01 -10.57
N CYS A 99 -8.70 2.32 -10.02
CA CYS A 99 -7.30 2.63 -10.32
C CYS A 99 -6.90 2.04 -11.68
N PRO A 100 -6.62 2.85 -12.73
CA PRO A 100 -6.28 2.33 -14.05
C PRO A 100 -4.91 1.64 -14.09
N PHE A 101 -4.09 1.83 -13.06
CA PHE A 101 -2.74 1.27 -12.97
C PHE A 101 -2.66 0.03 -12.07
N GLY A 102 -3.77 -0.36 -11.42
CA GLY A 102 -3.76 -1.47 -10.47
C GLY A 102 -2.88 -1.24 -9.23
N ALA A 103 -2.66 0.02 -8.86
CA ALA A 103 -1.73 0.42 -7.81
C ALA A 103 -2.38 0.59 -6.41
N MET A 104 -3.67 0.30 -6.31
CA MET A 104 -4.45 0.32 -5.08
C MET A 104 -4.71 -1.12 -4.65
N TYR A 105 -4.58 -1.43 -3.37
CA TYR A 105 -4.86 -2.76 -2.84
C TYR A 105 -5.50 -2.67 -1.46
N MET A 106 -6.03 -3.79 -0.96
CA MET A 106 -6.56 -3.87 0.40
C MET A 106 -5.53 -4.53 1.29
N GLY A 107 -5.27 -3.94 2.46
CA GLY A 107 -4.45 -4.54 3.50
C GLY A 107 -5.22 -4.66 4.81
N THR A 108 -4.89 -5.69 5.58
CA THR A 108 -5.37 -5.84 6.96
C THR A 108 -4.65 -4.84 7.85
N VAL A 109 -5.38 -4.20 8.76
CA VAL A 109 -4.79 -3.31 9.77
C VAL A 109 -4.37 -4.14 10.97
N TYR A 110 -3.16 -3.90 11.42
CA TYR A 110 -2.59 -4.53 12.60
C TYR A 110 -2.29 -3.46 13.65
N LYS A 111 -2.42 -3.82 14.93
CA LYS A 111 -2.02 -3.00 16.05
C LYS A 111 -1.46 -3.92 17.13
N ASP A 112 -0.26 -3.63 17.62
CA ASP A 112 0.41 -4.41 18.67
C ASP A 112 0.51 -5.93 18.34
N GLY A 113 0.72 -6.28 17.07
CA GLY A 113 0.83 -7.67 16.62
C GLY A 113 -0.51 -8.39 16.39
N GLU A 114 -1.63 -7.71 16.60
CA GLU A 114 -2.97 -8.28 16.46
C GLU A 114 -3.78 -7.64 15.32
N LYS A 115 -4.67 -8.43 14.71
CA LYS A 115 -5.58 -7.95 13.66
C LYS A 115 -6.66 -7.07 14.27
N VAL A 116 -6.74 -5.83 13.81
CA VAL A 116 -7.80 -4.91 14.22
C VAL A 116 -9.15 -5.41 13.68
N GLN A 117 -10.15 -5.51 14.55
CA GLN A 117 -11.51 -5.91 14.15
C GLN A 117 -12.39 -4.68 13.88
N GLN A 118 -13.37 -4.83 12.99
CA GLN A 118 -14.38 -3.80 12.74
C GLN A 118 -15.42 -3.81 13.87
N PRO A 119 -15.92 -2.64 14.29
CA PRO A 119 -16.85 -2.57 15.43
C PRO A 119 -18.25 -3.12 15.13
N VAL A 120 -18.67 -3.10 13.85
CA VAL A 120 -20.07 -3.39 13.47
C VAL A 120 -20.19 -4.61 12.56
N LEU A 121 -19.30 -4.75 11.56
CA LEU A 121 -19.45 -5.81 10.58
C LEU A 121 -18.98 -7.14 11.14
N GLN A 122 -19.84 -8.16 11.03
CA GLN A 122 -19.55 -9.53 11.47
C GLN A 122 -19.42 -10.48 10.28
N VAL A 123 -18.71 -11.58 10.49
CA VAL A 123 -18.57 -12.70 9.55
C VAL A 123 -18.94 -13.99 10.28
N LYS A 124 -19.53 -14.95 9.55
CA LYS A 124 -19.85 -16.26 10.11
C LYS A 124 -18.66 -17.20 9.88
N THR A 125 -17.96 -17.57 10.94
CA THR A 125 -16.84 -18.52 10.94
C THR A 125 -17.27 -19.76 11.72
N GLU A 126 -17.21 -20.95 11.10
CA GLU A 126 -17.54 -22.22 11.78
C GLU A 126 -18.88 -22.22 12.54
N GLY A 127 -19.88 -21.52 12.00
CA GLY A 127 -21.20 -21.42 12.61
C GLY A 127 -21.38 -20.30 13.63
N LYS A 128 -20.31 -19.63 14.07
CA LYS A 128 -20.33 -18.51 15.02
C LYS A 128 -20.22 -17.16 14.30
N LEU A 129 -20.89 -16.14 14.84
CA LEU A 129 -20.74 -14.76 14.39
C LEU A 129 -19.55 -14.12 15.11
N GLU A 130 -18.58 -13.67 14.35
CA GLU A 130 -17.36 -13.05 14.85
C GLU A 130 -17.17 -11.67 14.20
N PRO A 131 -16.59 -10.67 14.90
CA PRO A 131 -16.20 -9.41 14.29
C PRO A 131 -15.32 -9.63 13.07
N LYS A 132 -15.60 -8.91 11.99
CA LYS A 132 -14.81 -9.00 10.76
C LYS A 132 -13.54 -8.17 10.90
N THR A 133 -12.42 -8.70 10.42
CA THR A 133 -11.15 -7.97 10.41
C THR A 133 -11.22 -6.69 9.57
N LYS A 134 -10.66 -5.60 10.13
CA LYS A 134 -10.56 -4.30 9.48
C LYS A 134 -9.54 -4.37 8.34
N VAL A 135 -10.01 -4.03 7.15
CA VAL A 135 -9.19 -3.89 5.95
C VAL A 135 -9.32 -2.49 5.39
N VAL A 136 -8.21 -1.89 5.01
CA VAL A 136 -8.15 -0.52 4.48
C VAL A 136 -7.48 -0.51 3.12
N ALA A 137 -7.77 0.54 2.34
CA ALA A 137 -7.11 0.74 1.07
C ALA A 137 -5.68 1.22 1.31
N LEU A 138 -4.73 0.57 0.66
CA LEU A 138 -3.33 0.89 0.73
C LEU A 138 -2.79 1.18 -0.66
N LYS A 139 -1.77 2.03 -0.71
CA LYS A 139 -1.06 2.45 -1.93
C LYS A 139 0.23 3.14 -1.55
N CYS A 140 1.16 3.26 -2.50
CA CYS A 140 2.34 4.09 -2.31
C CYS A 140 1.90 5.53 -2.00
N ASP A 141 2.51 6.09 -0.96
CA ASP A 141 2.38 7.46 -0.46
C ASP A 141 3.73 8.18 -0.53
N THR A 142 4.65 7.66 -1.35
CA THR A 142 6.02 8.15 -1.50
C THR A 142 6.86 8.14 -0.21
N CYS A 143 6.47 7.34 0.80
CA CYS A 143 7.08 7.33 2.13
C CYS A 143 7.11 8.74 2.75
N LYS A 144 6.00 9.48 2.62
CA LYS A 144 5.87 10.82 3.18
C LYS A 144 6.20 10.81 4.68
N GLY A 145 7.07 11.72 5.11
CA GLY A 145 7.52 11.84 6.52
C GLY A 145 8.79 11.08 6.86
N ARG A 146 9.31 10.23 5.95
CA ARG A 146 10.62 9.58 6.12
C ARG A 146 11.74 10.46 5.55
N GLU A 147 12.77 10.75 6.33
CA GLU A 147 13.88 11.63 5.96
C GLU A 147 14.63 11.18 4.69
N GLY A 148 14.87 9.87 4.53
CA GLY A 148 15.50 9.30 3.32
C GLY A 148 14.57 9.20 2.09
N GLY A 149 13.30 9.57 2.22
CA GLY A 149 12.30 9.42 1.16
C GLY A 149 11.90 7.95 0.92
N PRO A 150 11.57 7.55 -0.32
CA PRO A 150 11.05 6.21 -0.60
C PRO A 150 12.04 5.07 -0.28
N ALA A 151 11.75 4.30 0.77
CA ALA A 151 12.60 3.17 1.20
C ALA A 151 12.82 2.13 0.09
N CYS A 152 11.83 1.96 -0.79
CA CYS A 152 11.93 1.05 -1.93
C CYS A 152 13.00 1.45 -2.97
N ILE A 153 13.32 2.74 -3.09
CA ILE A 153 14.38 3.24 -3.98
C ILE A 153 15.74 2.90 -3.36
N GLU A 154 15.95 3.25 -2.09
CA GLU A 154 17.18 2.99 -1.34
C GLU A 154 17.53 1.49 -1.32
N ALA A 155 16.54 0.64 -1.07
CA ALA A 155 16.73 -0.79 -0.94
C ALA A 155 16.89 -1.54 -2.27
N CYS A 156 16.78 -0.87 -3.43
CA CYS A 156 16.81 -1.54 -4.72
C CYS A 156 18.25 -1.85 -5.17
N PRO A 157 18.69 -3.12 -5.20
CA PRO A 157 20.09 -3.46 -5.48
C PRO A 157 20.51 -3.13 -6.92
N THR A 158 19.55 -3.14 -7.86
CA THR A 158 19.81 -2.84 -9.28
C THR A 158 19.48 -1.40 -9.66
N ARG A 159 19.10 -0.56 -8.68
CA ARG A 159 18.68 0.84 -8.90
C ARG A 159 17.62 0.97 -9.99
N ALA A 160 16.66 0.04 -10.00
CA ALA A 160 15.56 0.03 -10.94
C ALA A 160 14.50 1.10 -10.62
N LEU A 161 14.35 1.48 -9.35
CA LEU A 161 13.35 2.44 -8.86
C LEU A 161 13.93 3.85 -8.74
N TYR A 162 13.16 4.86 -9.14
CA TYR A 162 13.54 6.28 -9.04
C TYR A 162 12.29 7.17 -8.93
N ILE A 163 12.49 8.43 -8.50
CA ILE A 163 11.43 9.44 -8.49
C ILE A 163 11.31 10.04 -9.88
N LYS A 164 10.08 10.13 -10.38
CA LYS A 164 9.72 10.84 -11.60
C LYS A 164 8.86 12.05 -11.24
N GLU A 165 9.19 13.21 -11.80
CA GLU A 165 8.50 14.48 -11.59
C GLU A 165 7.28 14.70 -12.49
#